data_AF-A0A2K9P6P6-F1
#
_entry.id   AF-A0A2K9P6P6-F1
#
_cell.length_a   1.000
_cell.length_b   1.000
_cell.length_c   1.000
_cell.angle_alpha   90.00
_cell.angle_beta   90.00
_cell.angle_gamma   90.00
#
_symmetry.space_group_name_H-M   'P 1'
#
loop_
_entity.id
_entity.type
_entity.pdbx_description
1 polymer ?
#
loop_
_entity_poly.entity_id
_entity_poly.type
_entity_poly.pdbx_seq_one_letter_code
_entity_poly.pdbx_strand_id
1 'polypeptide(L)' 'MLKNLINERKKTGLTQKGLAVTLGITERHYQSIEAGTSDGSVALWKALSKMFNCTIDYLLEQVAENHLTK' A
#
# COMPACT_ATOMS: atom_id res chain seq x y z
N MET A 1 -3.05 -4.31 -7.84
CA MET A 1 -3.51 -3.73 -6.55
C MET A 1 -2.93 -4.51 -5.38
N LEU A 2 -2.31 -3.81 -4.44
CA LEU A 2 -1.77 -4.36 -3.19
C LEU A 2 -2.88 -4.46 -2.14
N LYS A 3 -3.60 -5.59 -2.14
CA LYS A 3 -4.82 -5.73 -1.30
C LYS A 3 -4.51 -5.66 0.19
N ASN A 4 -3.40 -6.23 0.63
CA ASN A 4 -3.01 -6.20 2.02
C ASN A 4 -2.72 -4.77 2.49
N LEU A 5 -1.98 -3.99 1.71
CA LEU A 5 -1.75 -2.58 1.98
C LEU A 5 -3.07 -1.78 2.08
N ILE A 6 -3.98 -1.97 1.13
CA ILE A 6 -5.29 -1.30 1.12
C ILE A 6 -6.10 -1.66 2.37
N ASN A 7 -6.08 -2.94 2.76
CA ASN A 7 -6.80 -3.42 3.93
C ASN A 7 -6.24 -2.83 5.23
N GLU A 8 -4.91 -2.83 5.40
CA GLU A 8 -4.28 -2.21 6.58
C GLU A 8 -4.58 -0.72 6.67
N ARG A 9 -4.49 0.02 5.56
CA ARG A 9 -4.91 1.44 5.57
C ARG A 9 -6.36 1.57 6.00
N LYS A 10 -7.29 0.78 5.44
CA LYS A 10 -8.72 0.87 5.79
C LYS A 10 -8.98 0.60 7.27
N LYS A 11 -8.24 -0.31 7.92
CA LYS A 11 -8.34 -0.57 9.37
C LYS A 11 -8.00 0.65 10.22
N THR A 12 -7.15 1.56 9.73
CA THR A 12 -6.84 2.83 10.41
C THR A 12 -7.92 3.90 10.27
N GLY A 13 -8.92 3.69 9.39
CA GLY A 13 -9.91 4.71 9.03
C GLY A 13 -9.39 5.83 8.11
N LEU A 14 -8.13 5.76 7.67
CA LEU A 14 -7.53 6.79 6.82
C LEU A 14 -7.90 6.63 5.34
N THR A 15 -8.15 7.77 4.70
CA THR A 15 -8.21 7.87 3.23
C THR A 15 -6.80 7.77 2.64
N GLN A 16 -6.70 7.52 1.32
CA GLN A 16 -5.41 7.55 0.61
C GLN A 16 -4.70 8.90 0.82
N LYS A 17 -5.44 10.01 0.72
CA LYS A 17 -4.93 11.34 1.03
C LYS A 17 -4.44 11.47 2.47
N GLY A 18 -5.22 11.01 3.46
CA GLY A 18 -4.86 11.13 4.87
C GLY A 18 -3.58 10.36 5.22
N LEU A 19 -3.43 9.14 4.68
CA LEU A 19 -2.22 8.37 4.90
C LEU A 19 -1.02 8.95 4.14
N ALA A 20 -1.22 9.46 2.92
CA ALA A 20 -0.17 10.16 2.17
C ALA A 20 0.38 11.37 2.94
N VAL A 21 -0.50 12.18 3.55
CA VAL A 21 -0.09 13.30 4.43
C VAL A 21 0.71 12.79 5.62
N THR A 22 0.28 11.71 6.26
CA THR A 22 0.99 11.11 7.41
C THR A 22 2.39 10.61 7.03
N LEU A 23 2.54 10.11 5.81
CA LEU A 23 3.81 9.61 5.27
C LEU A 23 4.68 10.71 4.64
N GLY A 24 4.19 11.95 4.55
CA GLY A 24 4.93 13.06 3.93
C GLY A 24 5.11 12.91 2.42
N ILE A 25 4.17 12.25 1.73
CA ILE A 25 4.19 12.05 0.27
C ILE A 25 2.91 12.59 -0.38
N THR A 26 2.91 12.68 -1.71
CA THR A 26 1.71 13.09 -2.46
C THR A 26 0.68 11.96 -2.50
N GLU A 27 -0.61 12.33 -2.55
CA GLU A 27 -1.70 11.37 -2.71
C GLU A 27 -1.53 10.52 -3.98
N ARG A 28 -1.12 11.13 -5.10
CA ARG A 28 -0.84 10.42 -6.35
C ARG A 28 0.24 9.34 -6.17
N HIS A 29 1.32 9.65 -5.47
CA HIS A 29 2.36 8.65 -5.19
C HIS A 29 1.74 7.50 -4.41
N TYR A 30 1.03 7.78 -3.31
CA TYR A 30 0.41 6.74 -2.50
C TYR A 30 -0.61 5.89 -3.29
N GLN A 31 -1.40 6.50 -4.17
CA GLN A 31 -2.31 5.82 -5.09
C GLN A 31 -1.57 4.85 -6.02
N SER A 32 -0.43 5.26 -6.59
CA SER A 32 0.40 4.38 -7.42
C SER A 32 0.97 3.20 -6.63
N ILE A 33 1.32 3.38 -5.35
CA ILE A 33 1.73 2.27 -4.48
C ILE A 33 0.59 1.28 -4.30
N GLU A 34 -0.61 1.72 -3.88
CA GLU A 34 -1.75 0.82 -3.70
C GLU A 34 -2.18 0.12 -5.01
N ALA A 35 -2.05 0.81 -6.15
CA ALA A 35 -2.29 0.22 -7.46
C ALA A 35 -1.27 -0.88 -7.82
N GLY A 36 -0.07 -0.81 -7.24
CA GLY A 36 1.08 -1.65 -7.60
C GLY A 36 1.79 -1.16 -8.86
N THR A 37 1.64 0.12 -9.22
CA THR A 37 2.28 0.75 -10.38
C THR A 37 3.50 1.59 -10.02
N SER A 38 3.86 1.63 -8.73
CA SER A 38 5.08 2.24 -8.22
C SER A 38 5.68 1.34 -7.15
N ASP A 39 7.00 1.16 -7.19
CA ASP A 39 7.75 0.35 -6.24
C ASP A 39 7.96 1.05 -4.89
N GLY A 40 7.77 2.38 -4.82
CA GLY A 40 8.03 3.18 -3.63
C GLY A 40 9.50 3.14 -3.19
N SER A 41 9.79 3.78 -2.05
CA SER A 41 11.12 3.76 -1.45
C SER A 41 11.19 2.76 -0.29
N VAL A 42 12.37 2.21 -0.02
CA VAL A 42 12.60 1.35 1.16
C VAL A 42 12.20 2.06 2.46
N ALA A 43 12.43 3.37 2.56
CA ALA A 43 12.04 4.17 3.72
C ALA A 43 10.52 4.21 3.91
N LEU A 44 9.77 4.36 2.82
CA LEU A 44 8.30 4.33 2.83
C LEU A 44 7.77 2.97 3.29
N TRP A 45 8.33 1.87 2.79
CA TRP A 45 7.93 0.52 3.21
C TRP A 45 8.23 0.24 4.68
N LYS A 46 9.39 0.70 5.18
CA LYS A 46 9.71 0.62 6.62
C LYS A 46 8.73 1.42 7.48
N ALA A 47 8.31 2.60 7.01
CA ALA A 47 7.32 3.42 7.72
C ALA A 47 5.94 2.73 7.78
N LEU A 48 5.47 2.18 6.65
CA LEU A 48 4.22 1.41 6.58
C LEU A 48 4.25 0.17 7.47
N SER A 49 5.31 -0.63 7.38
CA SER A 49 5.50 -1.83 8.20
C SER A 49 5.46 -1.51 9.70
N LYS A 50 6.13 -0.44 10.12
CA LYS A 50 6.08 0.03 11.51
C LYS A 50 4.69 0.52 11.91
N MET A 51 4.01 1.26 11.03
CA MET A 51 2.69 1.83 11.31
C MET A 51 1.61 0.76 11.45
N PHE A 52 1.64 -0.26 10.60
CA PHE A 52 0.64 -1.33 10.56
C PHE A 52 1.03 -2.57 11.37
N ASN A 53 2.24 -2.59 11.93
CA ASN A 53 2.76 -3.71 12.72
C ASN A 53 2.71 -5.06 11.95
N CYS A 54 3.17 -5.04 10.70
CA CYS A 54 3.22 -6.20 9.81
C CYS A 54 4.51 -6.17 8.98
N THR A 55 4.84 -7.27 8.28
CA THR A 55 6.03 -7.33 7.43
C THR A 55 5.84 -6.58 6.11
N ILE A 56 6.95 -6.16 5.49
CA ILE A 56 6.93 -5.55 4.16
C ILE A 56 6.44 -6.56 3.12
N ASP A 57 6.89 -7.81 3.20
CA ASP A 57 6.47 -8.87 2.27
C ASP A 57 4.95 -9.08 2.27
N TYR A 58 4.33 -9.09 3.45
CA TYR A 58 2.89 -9.15 3.59
C TYR A 58 2.18 -7.99 2.87
N LEU A 59 2.71 -6.77 2.99
CA LEU A 59 2.11 -5.59 2.34
C LEU A 59 2.26 -5.62 0.81
N LEU A 60 3.31 -6.26 0.31
CA LEU A 60 3.61 -6.38 -1.12
C LEU A 60 2.86 -7.51 -1.83
N GLU A 61 2.16 -8.38 -1.10
CA GLU A 61 1.37 -9.45 -1.70
C GLU A 61 0.32 -8.90 -2.67
N GLN A 62 0.53 -9.21 -3.95
CA GLN A 62 -0.41 -8.96 -5.01
C GLN A 62 -1.42 -10.09 -5.07
N VAL A 63 -2.69 -9.76 -5.32
CA VAL A 63 -3.60 -10.78 -5.81
C VAL A 63 -3.41 -10.84 -7.31
N ALA A 64 -2.93 -11.98 -7.79
CA ALA A 64 -3.08 -12.31 -9.20
C ALA A 64 -4.58 -12.30 -9.49
N GLU A 65 -5.06 -11.28 -10.21
CA GLU A 65 -6.29 -11.45 -10.96
C GLU A 65 -5.97 -12.49 -12.03
N ASN A 66 -6.24 -13.76 -11.71
CA ASN A 66 -6.24 -14.83 -12.69
C ASN A 66 -7.35 -14.51 -13.69
N HIS A 67 -7.02 -13.76 -14.74
CA HIS A 67 -7.70 -13.86 -16.02
C HIS A 67 -7.34 -15.23 -16.63
N LEU A 68 -7.87 -16.30 -16.04
CA LEU A 68 -8.04 -17.55 -16.78
C LEU A 68 -9.21 -17.31 -17.73
N THR A 69 -8.94 -16.67 -18.87
CA THR A 69 -9.77 -16.82 -20.06
C THR A 69 -9.58 -18.24 -20.56
N LYS A 70 -10.58 -19.09 -20.33
CA LYS A 70 -10.89 -20.21 -21.21
C LYS A 70 -12.23 -19.94 -21.87
#